data_AF-A0A382NSW6-F1
#
_entry.id   AF-A0A382NSW6-F1
#
_cell.length_a   1.000
_cell.length_b   1.000
_cell.length_c   1.000
_cell.angle_alpha   90.00
_cell.angle_beta   90.00
_cell.angle_gamma   90.00
#
_symmetry.space_group_name_H-M   'P 1'
#
loop_
_entity.id
_entity.type
_entity.pdbx_description
1 polymer ?
#
loop_
_entity_poly.entity_id
_entity_poly.type
_entity_poly.pdbx_seq_one_letter_code
_entity_poly.pdbx_strand_id
1 'polypeptide(L)' 'MLLRGQNLVGYRNYPDDVVKAFVHHAADVGIDVFRVFDALNDERNFEAAARAIKDAGKHFQACICYSVTEPRMGGPVYN' A
#
# COMPACT_ATOMS: atom_id res chain seq x y z
N MET A 1 -1.84 10.36 -2.03
CA MET A 1 -1.38 9.61 -3.21
C MET A 1 -1.85 8.16 -3.17
N LEU A 2 -1.86 7.48 -4.31
CA LEU A 2 -2.01 6.02 -4.39
C LEU A 2 -0.61 5.39 -4.43
N LEU A 3 -0.34 4.42 -3.57
CA LEU A 3 0.95 3.76 -3.43
C LEU A 3 0.76 2.24 -3.51
N ARG A 4 1.57 1.55 -4.31
CA ARG A 4 1.55 0.09 -4.37
C ARG A 4 2.59 -0.48 -3.43
N GLY A 5 2.21 -0.89 -2.22
CA GLY A 5 3.06 -1.46 -1.16
C GLY A 5 4.58 -1.42 -1.42
N GLN A 6 5.16 -2.58 -1.74
CA GLN A 6 6.59 -2.79 -2.00
C GLN A 6 7.09 -2.29 -3.38
N ASN A 7 6.18 -1.94 -4.30
CA ASN A 7 6.50 -1.50 -5.65
C ASN A 7 6.51 0.03 -5.81
N LEU A 8 5.99 0.75 -4.82
CA LEU A 8 5.86 2.20 -4.83
C LEU A 8 5.04 2.69 -6.04
N VAL A 9 5.68 3.45 -6.94
CA VAL A 9 5.15 3.92 -8.22
C VAL A 9 5.85 3.24 -9.41
N GLY A 10 6.67 2.22 -9.15
CA GLY A 10 7.42 1.46 -10.14
C GLY A 10 6.78 0.09 -10.47
N TYR A 11 7.50 -0.68 -11.29
CA TYR A 11 7.08 -2.00 -11.77
C TYR A 11 7.99 -3.14 -11.27
N ARG A 12 8.82 -2.88 -10.27
CA ARG A 12 9.72 -3.85 -9.64
C ARG A 12 9.52 -3.85 -8.14
N ASN A 13 9.91 -4.93 -7.46
CA ASN A 13 9.97 -4.94 -6.01
C ASN A 13 11.20 -4.18 -5.55
N TYR A 14 11.03 -3.34 -4.54
CA TYR A 14 12.10 -2.57 -3.93
C TYR A 14 12.36 -3.07 -2.50
N PRO A 15 13.61 -2.98 -2.01
CA PRO A 15 13.91 -3.27 -0.61
C PRO A 15 13.28 -2.22 0.32
N ASP A 16 13.12 -2.57 1.60
CA ASP A 16 12.41 -1.77 2.60
C ASP A 16 13.04 -0.38 2.82
N ASP A 17 14.36 -0.25 2.68
CA ASP A 17 15.09 1.01 2.79
C ASP A 17 14.70 2.00 1.68
N VAL A 18 14.51 1.51 0.45
CA VAL A 18 14.01 2.30 -0.69
C VAL A 18 12.55 2.70 -0.46
N VAL A 19 11.72 1.78 0.05
CA VAL A 19 10.33 2.09 0.40
C VAL A 19 10.25 3.21 1.43
N LYS A 20 11.06 3.10 2.49
CA LYS A 20 11.15 4.10 3.55
C LYS A 20 11.61 5.46 2.99
N ALA A 21 12.71 5.49 2.25
CA ALA A 21 13.24 6.73 1.67
C ALA A 21 12.22 7.43 0.76
N PHE A 22 11.52 6.66 -0.09
CA PHE A 22 10.49 7.19 -0.96
C PHE A 22 9.33 7.81 -0.18
N VAL A 23 8.83 7.11 0.85
CA VAL A 23 7.70 7.60 1.67
C VAL A 23 8.08 8.89 2.41
N HIS A 24 9.27 8.95 3.02
CA HIS A 24 9.73 10.16 3.71
C HIS A 24 9.84 11.34 2.75
N HIS A 25 10.48 11.17 1.58
CA HIS A 25 10.55 12.24 0.59
C HIS A 25 9.18 12.66 0.06
N ALA A 26 8.27 11.70 -0.17
CA ALA A 26 6.90 12.02 -0.57
C ALA A 26 6.16 12.83 0.51
N ALA A 27 6.36 12.50 1.79
CA ALA A 27 5.79 13.23 2.92
C ALA A 27 6.38 14.66 3.04
N ASP A 28 7.69 14.82 2.83
CA ASP A 28 8.40 16.11 2.88
C ASP A 28 7.92 17.08 1.79
N VAL A 29 7.60 16.57 0.61
CA VAL A 29 7.07 17.39 -0.51
C VAL A 29 5.55 17.62 -0.43
N GLY A 30 4.91 17.21 0.66
CA GLY A 30 3.52 17.59 0.97
C GLY A 30 2.47 16.50 0.74
N ILE A 31 2.84 15.22 0.60
CA ILE A 31 1.84 14.14 0.61
C ILE A 31 1.41 13.83 2.05
N ASP A 32 0.15 14.09 2.36
CA ASP A 32 -0.40 13.85 3.71
C ASP A 32 -1.17 12.53 3.86
N VAL A 33 -1.78 12.06 2.78
CA VAL A 33 -2.62 10.85 2.77
C VAL A 33 -2.05 9.83 1.80
N PHE A 34 -1.66 8.67 2.31
CA PHE A 34 -1.14 7.55 1.53
C PHE A 34 -2.18 6.44 1.49
N ARG A 35 -2.80 6.28 0.33
CA ARG A 35 -3.67 5.17 0.03
C ARG A 35 -2.82 4.01 -0.47
N VAL A 36 -2.63 2.97 0.34
CA VAL A 36 -1.75 1.85 0.03
C VAL A 36 -2.57 0.63 -0.39
N PHE A 37 -2.21 -0.01 -1.50
CA PHE A 37 -2.83 -1.25 -1.96
C PHE A 37 -1.76 -2.27 -2.38
N ASP A 38 -2.16 -3.53 -2.44
CA ASP A 38 -1.42 -4.63 -3.06
C ASP A 38 -2.30 -5.29 -4.13
N ALA A 39 -1.70 -5.76 -5.23
CA ALA A 39 -2.44 -6.32 -6.35
C ALA A 39 -3.18 -7.63 -6.00
N LEU A 40 -2.75 -8.34 -4.96
CA LEU A 40 -3.29 -9.62 -4.50
C LEU A 40 -3.81 -9.54 -3.06
N ASN A 41 -3.94 -8.33 -2.49
CA ASN A 41 -4.30 -8.10 -1.09
C ASN A 41 -3.36 -8.78 -0.08
N ASP A 42 -2.09 -9.00 -0.42
CA ASP A 42 -1.10 -9.55 0.50
C ASP A 42 -0.67 -8.50 1.53
N GLU A 43 -1.09 -8.65 2.77
CA GLU A 43 -0.86 -7.69 3.86
C GLU A 43 0.63 -7.47 4.16
N ARG A 44 1.49 -8.46 3.87
CA ARG A 44 2.93 -8.39 4.14
C ARG A 44 3.59 -7.29 3.30
N ASN A 45 3.09 -7.06 2.09
CA ASN A 45 3.59 -6.00 1.20
C ASN A 45 3.19 -4.59 1.67
N PHE A 46 2.30 -4.46 2.67
CA PHE A 46 1.91 -3.18 3.23
C PHE A 46 2.83 -2.77 4.38
N GLU A 47 3.48 -3.73 5.04
CA GLU A 47 4.15 -3.49 6.31
C GLU A 47 5.22 -2.40 6.25
N ALA A 48 6.12 -2.47 5.28
CA ALA A 48 7.21 -1.51 5.12
C ALA A 48 6.67 -0.09 4.85
N ALA A 49 5.70 0.03 3.95
CA ALA A 49 5.05 1.30 3.64
C ALA A 49 4.26 1.84 4.85
N ALA A 50 3.50 0.99 5.53
CA ALA A 50 2.70 1.38 6.71
C ALA A 50 3.58 1.92 7.83
N ARG A 51 4.68 1.22 8.15
CA ARG A 51 5.67 1.69 9.13
C ARG A 51 6.24 3.06 8.73
N ALA A 52 6.74 3.19 7.50
CA ALA A 52 7.32 4.44 7.02
C ALA A 52 6.32 5.62 7.02
N ILE A 53 5.06 5.38 6.63
CA ILE A 53 4.01 6.42 6.59
C ILE A 53 3.67 6.89 8.00
N LYS A 54 3.58 5.96 8.95
CA LYS A 54 3.34 6.26 10.36
C LYS A 54 4.51 7.00 11.00
N ASP A 55 5.74 6.58 10.71
CA ASP A 55 6.96 7.24 11.17
C ASP A 55 7.05 8.68 10.64
N ALA A 56 6.60 8.93 9.41
CA ALA A 56 6.51 10.27 8.81
C ALA A 56 5.34 11.12 9.35
N GLY A 57 4.53 10.60 10.28
CA GLY A 57 3.39 11.31 10.87
C GLY A 57 2.23 11.54 9.88
N LYS A 58 2.15 10.74 8.82
CA LYS A 58 1.14 10.90 7.74
C LYS A 58 0.01 9.88 7.86
N HIS A 59 -1.09 10.11 7.14
CA HIS A 59 -2.26 9.24 7.17
C HIS A 59 -2.05 8.01 6.29
N PHE A 60 -1.96 6.85 6.93
CA PHE A 60 -1.98 5.55 6.26
C PHE A 60 -3.44 5.09 6.06
N GLN A 61 -3.83 4.95 4.79
CA GLN A 61 -5.12 4.40 4.38
C GLN A 61 -4.91 3.06 3.66
N ALA A 62 -5.09 1.95 4.38
CA ALA A 62 -5.09 0.61 3.77
C ALA A 62 -6.25 0.46 2.78
N CYS A 63 -5.99 -0.28 1.69
CA CYS A 63 -7.00 -0.61 0.69
C CYS A 63 -7.12 -2.11 0.49
N ILE A 64 -8.36 -2.53 0.28
CA ILE A 64 -8.70 -3.86 -0.19
C ILE A 64 -9.07 -3.71 -1.66
N CYS A 65 -8.30 -4.35 -2.53
CA CYS A 65 -8.66 -4.53 -3.92
C CYS A 65 -9.84 -5.49 -4.00
N TYR A 66 -11.00 -4.94 -4.35
CA TYR A 66 -12.22 -5.71 -4.50
C TYR A 66 -12.22 -6.40 -5.87
N SER A 67 -12.42 -7.71 -5.85
CA SER A 67 -12.68 -8.51 -7.05
C SER A 67 -13.86 -9.42 -6.78
N VAL A 68 -14.55 -9.81 -7.83
CA VAL A 68 -15.66 -10.75 -7.75
C VAL A 68 -15.39 -11.94 -8.66
N THR A 69 -15.56 -13.14 -8.12
CA THR A 69 -15.58 -14.38 -8.93
C THR A 69 -16.99 -14.68 -9.45
N GLU A 70 -18.01 -14.04 -8.88
CA GLU A 70 -19.43 -14.21 -9.18
C GLU A 70 -20.15 -12.85 -9.16
N PRO A 71 -21.40 -12.73 -9.64
CA PRO A 71 -22.13 -11.45 -9.65
C PRO A 71 -22.38 -10.81 -8.27
N ARG A 72 -22.08 -11.51 -7.17
CA ARG A 72 -22.29 -11.06 -5.78
C ARG A 72 -21.08 -11.39 -4.92
N MET A 73 -20.90 -10.62 -3.85
CA MET A 73 -19.86 -10.87 -2.84
C MET A 73 -20.18 -12.15 -2.08
N GLY A 74 -19.19 -13.06 -1.95
CA GLY A 74 -19.34 -14.34 -1.25
C GLY A 74 -18.60 -15.48 -1.97
N GLY A 75 -18.89 -16.71 -1.54
CA GLY A 75 -18.30 -17.93 -2.12
C GLY A 75 -17.04 -18.40 -1.36
N PRO A 76 -16.50 -19.57 -1.73
CA PRO A 76 -15.44 -20.24 -0.98
C PRO A 76 -14.11 -19.47 -0.91
N VAL A 77 -13.95 -18.38 -1.67
CA VAL A 77 -12.75 -17.54 -1.69
C VAL A 77 -12.81 -16.41 -0.66
N TYR A 78 -14.01 -15.90 -0.34
CA TYR A 78 -14.21 -14.71 0.50
C TYR A 78 -14.99 -14.98 1.81
N ASN A 79 -15.40 -16.24 2.04
CA ASN A 79 -16.08 -16.69 3.27
C ASN A 79 -15.08 -17.16 4.34
#